data_AF-A0AAD7Q5U7-F1
#
_entry.id   AF-A0AAD7Q5U7-F1
#
_cell.length_a   1.000
_cell.length_b   1.000
_cell.length_c   1.000
_cell.angle_alpha   90.00
_cell.angle_beta   90.00
_cell.angle_gamma   90.00
#
_symmetry.space_group_name_H-M   'P 1'
#
loop_
_entity.id
_entity.type
_entity.pdbx_description
1 polymer ?
#
loop_
_entity_poly.entity_id
_entity_poly.type
_entity_poly.pdbx_seq_one_letter_code
_entity_poly.pdbx_strand_id
1 'polypeptide(L)'
;MKMPTKETEMKRARMDRREVEEFIFKLFDRQPNWSLRNLIQKTDQPEQYLRDILKELCVYNNKGTDQGTYELKPEYRRTSE
;
A
#
# COMPACT_ATOMS: atom_id res chain seq x y z
N MET A 1 2.97 25.36 -16.95
CA MET A 1 3.74 25.57 -15.70
C MET A 1 3.70 24.30 -14.89
N LYS A 2 4.88 23.77 -14.50
CA LYS A 2 5.03 22.56 -13.72
C LYS A 2 4.45 22.82 -12.32
N MET A 3 3.47 22.02 -11.92
CA MET A 3 2.91 22.10 -10.57
C MET A 3 3.99 21.66 -9.58
N PRO A 4 4.23 22.43 -8.49
CA PRO A 4 5.20 22.05 -7.50
C PRO A 4 4.66 20.83 -6.75
N THR A 5 5.34 19.70 -6.93
CA THR A 5 5.27 18.53 -6.05
C THR A 5 5.47 19.03 -4.63
N LYS A 6 4.39 19.11 -3.84
CA LYS A 6 4.50 19.33 -2.40
C LYS A 6 5.24 18.14 -1.83
N GLU A 7 6.53 18.32 -1.65
CA GLU A 7 7.38 17.62 -0.71
C GLU A 7 6.71 17.69 0.66
N THR A 8 5.87 16.70 0.99
CA THR A 8 5.50 16.42 2.37
C THR A 8 6.64 15.64 3.02
N GLU A 9 7.73 16.35 3.29
CA GLU A 9 8.67 16.02 4.36
C GLU A 9 7.98 16.24 5.71
N MET A 10 7.08 15.36 6.12
CA MET A 10 6.46 15.32 7.44
C MET A 10 5.69 13.99 7.50
N LYS A 11 5.93 13.01 8.37
CA LYS A 11 6.65 12.94 9.64
C LYS A 11 7.11 11.48 9.80
N ARG A 12 8.27 11.26 10.42
CA ARG A 12 8.70 9.96 10.98
C ARG A 12 7.87 9.56 12.22
N ALA A 13 6.58 9.86 12.20
CA ALA A 13 5.62 9.43 13.18
C ALA A 13 4.90 8.23 12.59
N ARG A 14 4.71 7.19 13.40
CA ARG A 14 3.86 6.03 13.10
C ARG A 14 2.61 6.51 12.36
N MET A 15 2.50 6.20 11.05
CA MET A 15 1.34 6.61 10.27
C MET A 15 0.10 5.95 10.86
N ASP A 16 -0.99 6.69 10.96
CA ASP A 16 -2.24 6.11 11.39
C ASP A 16 -2.73 5.10 10.36
N ARG A 17 -3.53 4.13 10.82
CA ARG A 17 -4.02 3.05 9.96
C ARG A 17 -4.67 3.60 8.69
N ARG A 18 -5.53 4.62 8.84
CA ARG A 18 -6.20 5.30 7.71
C ARG A 18 -5.22 5.89 6.70
N GLU A 19 -4.13 6.51 7.17
CA GLU A 19 -3.12 7.09 6.28
C GLU A 19 -2.40 6.00 5.49
N VAL A 20 -2.07 4.87 6.15
CA VAL A 20 -1.45 3.73 5.46
C VAL A 20 -2.41 3.11 4.45
N GLU A 21 -3.70 3.01 4.77
CA GLU A 21 -4.73 2.55 3.83
C GLU A 21 -4.77 3.44 2.58
N GLU A 22 -4.85 4.77 2.74
CA GLU A 22 -4.81 5.73 1.63
C GLU A 22 -3.50 5.65 0.83
N PHE A 23 -2.36 5.47 1.52
CA PHE A 23 -1.06 5.33 0.89
C PHE A 23 -0.98 4.04 0.06
N ILE A 24 -1.50 2.93 0.59
CA ILE A 24 -1.60 1.66 -0.10
C ILE A 24 -2.44 1.81 -1.37
N PHE A 25 -3.62 2.44 -1.30
CA PHE A 25 -4.44 2.71 -2.49
C PHE A 25 -3.68 3.52 -3.55
N LYS A 26 -2.96 4.57 -3.14
CA LYS A 26 -2.10 5.37 -4.05
C LYS A 26 -0.95 4.57 -4.67
N LEU A 27 -0.38 3.60 -3.93
CA LEU A 27 0.63 2.70 -4.49
C LEU A 27 0.01 1.79 -5.55
N PHE A 28 -1.16 1.22 -5.25
CA PHE A 28 -1.87 0.33 -6.16
C PHE A 28 -2.35 1.00 -7.45
N ASP A 29 -2.57 2.32 -7.42
CA ASP A 29 -2.84 3.12 -8.63
C ASP A 29 -1.67 3.08 -9.63
N ARG A 30 -0.41 2.97 -9.13
CA ARG A 30 0.77 2.85 -9.99
C ARG A 30 0.95 1.46 -10.58
N GLN A 31 0.65 0.42 -9.81
CA GLN A 31 0.71 -0.97 -10.26
C GLN A 31 -0.21 -1.85 -9.39
N PRO A 32 -0.89 -2.84 -9.98
CA PRO A 32 -1.88 -3.65 -9.28
C PRO A 32 -1.30 -4.62 -8.25
N ASN A 33 0.01 -4.90 -8.28
CA ASN A 33 0.66 -5.88 -7.43
C ASN A 33 1.88 -5.27 -6.73
N TRP A 34 1.97 -5.38 -5.41
CA TRP A 34 3.11 -4.86 -4.64
C TRP A 34 3.70 -5.92 -3.73
N SER A 35 5.03 -6.07 -3.73
CA SER A 35 5.71 -6.95 -2.77
C SER A 35 5.73 -6.33 -1.37
N LEU A 36 5.68 -7.18 -0.34
CA LEU A 36 5.76 -6.75 1.07
C LEU A 36 6.96 -5.83 1.30
N ARG A 37 8.10 -6.23 0.74
CA ARG A 37 9.37 -5.52 0.85
C ARG A 37 9.31 -4.12 0.24
N ASN A 38 8.58 -3.94 -0.86
CA ASN A 38 8.38 -2.61 -1.45
C ASN A 38 7.43 -1.78 -0.59
N LEU A 39 6.35 -2.36 -0.07
CA LEU A 39 5.42 -1.65 0.81
C LEU A 39 6.13 -1.17 2.08
N ILE A 40 6.96 -2.01 2.70
CA ILE A 40 7.81 -1.64 3.84
C ILE A 40 8.72 -0.48 3.48
N GLN A 41 9.46 -0.55 2.37
CA GLN A 41 10.37 0.54 1.98
C GLN A 41 9.64 1.84 1.61
N LYS A 42 8.44 1.75 1.03
CA LYS A 42 7.66 2.91 0.60
C LYS A 42 6.94 3.60 1.75
N THR A 43 6.48 2.83 2.74
CA THR A 43 5.74 3.33 3.91
C THR A 43 6.63 3.51 5.15
N ASP A 44 7.83 2.92 5.13
CA ASP A 44 8.74 2.81 6.28
C ASP A 44 8.07 2.20 7.52
N GLN A 45 7.05 1.36 7.32
CA GLN A 45 6.29 0.71 8.39
C GLN A 45 6.75 -0.74 8.60
N PRO A 46 6.70 -1.25 9.85
CA PRO A 46 7.06 -2.63 10.14
C PRO A 46 6.15 -3.61 9.41
N GLU A 47 6.74 -4.74 8.97
CA GLU A 47 6.05 -5.80 8.22
C GLU A 47 4.76 -6.23 8.90
N GLN A 48 4.80 -6.42 10.22
CA GLN A 48 3.65 -6.88 11.00
C GLN A 48 2.47 -5.91 10.87
N TYR A 49 2.73 -4.60 10.93
CA TYR A 49 1.71 -3.57 10.83
C TYR A 49 1.08 -3.53 9.43
N LEU A 50 1.92 -3.60 8.40
CA LEU A 50 1.43 -3.71 7.02
C LEU A 50 0.64 -4.99 6.82
N ARG A 51 1.08 -6.13 7.36
CA ARG A 51 0.36 -7.41 7.23
C ARG A 51 -1.04 -7.35 7.84
N ASP A 52 -1.22 -6.70 8.98
CA ASP A 52 -2.56 -6.52 9.58
C ASP A 52 -3.48 -5.74 8.62
N ILE A 53 -3.01 -4.61 8.08
CA ILE A 53 -3.79 -3.79 7.14
C ILE A 53 -4.04 -4.52 5.81
N LEU A 54 -2.99 -5.14 5.26
CA LEU A 54 -3.06 -5.88 4.00
C LEU A 54 -3.94 -7.11 4.12
N LYS A 55 -4.07 -7.75 5.29
CA LYS A 55 -5.00 -8.87 5.50
C LYS A 55 -6.45 -8.43 5.37
N GLU A 56 -6.73 -7.19 5.76
CA GLU A 56 -8.07 -6.60 5.66
C GLU A 56 -8.37 -6.09 4.25
N LEU A 57 -7.42 -5.38 3.62
CA LEU A 57 -7.64 -4.70 2.32
C LEU A 57 -7.18 -5.49 1.08
N CYS A 58 -6.18 -6.35 1.23
CA CYS A 58 -5.47 -7.00 0.13
C CYS A 58 -5.56 -8.53 0.21
N VAL A 59 -5.17 -9.18 -0.89
CA VAL A 59 -4.99 -10.62 -1.03
C VAL A 59 -3.49 -10.88 -1.16
N TYR A 60 -3.00 -11.83 -0.37
CA TYR A 60 -1.60 -12.27 -0.47
C TYR A 60 -1.45 -13.34 -1.53
N ASN A 61 -0.61 -13.09 -2.52
CA ASN A 61 -0.24 -14.05 -3.54
C ASN A 61 0.84 -14.98 -2.98
N ASN A 62 0.46 -16.23 -2.71
CA ASN A 62 1.35 -17.26 -2.17
C ASN A 62 1.83 -18.29 -3.20
N LYS A 63 1.52 -18.10 -4.49
CA LYS A 63 1.80 -19.04 -5.59
C LYS A 63 2.29 -18.31 -6.83
N GLY A 64 3.08 -19.01 -7.64
CA GLY A 64 3.52 -18.55 -8.96
C GLY A 64 4.64 -17.50 -8.92
N THR A 65 4.87 -16.83 -10.05
CA THR A 65 5.86 -15.76 -10.22
C THR A 65 5.58 -14.53 -9.35
N ASP A 66 4.32 -14.32 -8.96
CA ASP A 66 3.88 -13.21 -8.10
C ASP A 66 3.85 -13.61 -6.60
N GLN A 67 4.46 -14.74 -6.24
CA GLN A 67 4.58 -15.16 -4.84
C GLN A 67 5.27 -14.06 -4.00
N GLY A 68 4.67 -13.72 -2.86
CA GLY A 68 5.19 -12.66 -1.99
C GLY A 68 4.67 -11.27 -2.31
N THR A 69 3.72 -11.15 -3.27
CA THR A 69 3.04 -9.89 -3.58
C THR A 69 1.66 -9.81 -2.93
N TYR A 70 1.16 -8.59 -2.83
CA TYR A 70 -0.17 -8.24 -2.38
C TYR A 70 -0.91 -7.56 -3.52
N GLU A 71 -2.19 -7.88 -3.66
CA GLU A 71 -3.12 -7.29 -4.62
C GLU A 71 -4.36 -6.80 -3.87
N LEU A 72 -4.91 -5.63 -4.22
CA LEU A 72 -6.15 -5.14 -3.59
C LEU A 72 -7.29 -6.14 -3.81
N LYS A 73 -8.10 -6.37 -2.77
CA LYS A 73 -9.30 -7.20 -2.95
C LYS A 73 -10.22 -6.54 -3.99
N PRO A 74 -10.87 -7.33 -4.85
CA PRO A 74 -11.79 -6.82 -5.87
C PRO A 74 -13.01 -6.11 -5.27
N GLU A 75 -13.27 -6.30 -3.98
CA GLU A 75 -14.28 -5.59 -3.19
C GLU A 75 -13.91 -4.11 -3.01
N TYR A 76 -12.68 -3.79 -2.59
CA TYR A 76 -12.22 -2.39 -2.45
C TYR A 76 -11.93 -1.72 -3.79
N ARG A 77 -11.64 -2.50 -4.83
CA ARG A 77 -11.41 -1.97 -6.18
C ARG A 77 -12.69 -1.45 -6.86
N ARG A 78 -13.87 -1.92 -6.43
CA ARG A 78 -15.17 -1.53 -7.00
C ARG A 78 -15.85 -0.37 -6.28
N THR A 79 -15.44 -0.02 -5.07
CA THR A 79 -16.06 1.05 -4.26
C THR A 79 -15.51 2.45 -4.58
N SER A 80 -15.08 2.68 -5.82
CA SER A 80 -14.71 4.01 -6.33
C SER A 80 -15.84 4.60 -7.18
N GLU A 81 -17.08 4.40 -6.72
CA GLU A 81 -18.28 5.03 -7.29
C GLU A 81 -18.53 6.41 -6.66
#